data_AF-B5HS19-F1
#
_entry.id   AF-B5HS19-F1
#
_cell.length_a   1.000
_cell.length_b   1.000
_cell.length_c   1.000
_cell.angle_alpha   90.00
_cell.angle_beta   90.00
_cell.angle_gamma   90.00
#
_symmetry.space_group_name_H-M   'P 1'
#
loop_
_entity.id
_entity.type
_entity.pdbx_description
1 polymer ?
#
loop_
_entity_poly.entity_id
_entity_poly.type
_entity_poly.pdbx_seq_one_letter_code
_entity_poly.pdbx_strand_id
1 'polypeptide(L)'
;MSNAGLITGGGESLLVDTLYDLRLTKNMLDALTPLTATAPIATVVNTHGNGDHWFGNQLVAHAEIIAARGSVADMRQVGPAEMLALTGMDSPAGHFARRIFGRFDYTGIEPALPNRIFDGETVLDIGGTEVRLIDVGPAHSASDTIVHVPQARTVYTGDIVFAGAAPIVWHGPFAHWLAACDLLLGLDADTVVPGHGPVTTKQAVREIRDYLEYVHEQATARFTAGMPVMDAACDIRLGRFADLHESERLAVNVHTVYRELDPSLPPLDGPGLFGCMAELCPASDDAPPSADRRTAPSGAYSSPSPRAIRPAKPCKEETWSPPPPTTHPPPRRQMPHRPLRHATPARSSPAVWPSAWPRSDWSCPPRSTASCSAPSTRPAEN
;
A
#
# COMPACT_ATOMS: atom_id res chain seq x y z
N MET A 1 -5.66 6.85 7.83
CA MET A 1 -6.41 6.01 8.78
C MET A 1 -6.77 4.75 8.03
N SER A 2 -6.33 3.59 8.49
CA SER A 2 -6.71 2.30 7.93
C SER A 2 -8.15 1.94 8.33
N ASN A 3 -8.78 1.07 7.55
CA ASN A 3 -10.02 0.40 7.91
C ASN A 3 -9.70 -0.90 8.65
N ALA A 4 -10.65 -1.31 9.49
CA ALA A 4 -10.70 -2.61 10.13
C ALA A 4 -12.16 -3.09 10.12
N GLY A 5 -12.39 -4.40 10.29
CA GLY A 5 -13.72 -4.98 10.15
C GLY A 5 -13.99 -6.14 11.09
N LEU A 6 -15.26 -6.38 11.39
CA LEU A 6 -15.70 -7.51 12.21
C LEU A 6 -16.62 -8.41 11.37
N ILE A 7 -16.30 -9.70 11.32
CA ILE A 7 -17.12 -10.75 10.72
C ILE A 7 -17.66 -11.61 11.86
N THR A 8 -18.98 -11.68 12.00
CA THR A 8 -19.65 -12.41 13.09
C THR A 8 -20.35 -13.66 12.57
N GLY A 9 -20.16 -14.78 13.25
CA GLY A 9 -20.93 -16.01 13.06
C GLY A 9 -21.71 -16.42 14.31
N GLY A 10 -22.19 -17.67 14.32
CA GLY A 10 -22.86 -18.28 15.46
C GLY A 10 -21.98 -18.39 16.71
N GLY A 11 -21.93 -17.31 17.50
CA GLY A 11 -21.28 -17.28 18.82
C GLY A 11 -19.79 -16.92 18.80
N GLU A 12 -19.22 -16.57 17.66
CA GLU A 12 -17.81 -16.16 17.53
C GLU A 12 -17.62 -15.11 16.44
N SER A 13 -16.54 -14.35 16.53
CA SER A 13 -16.19 -13.32 15.56
C SER A 13 -14.73 -13.39 15.13
N LEU A 14 -14.49 -12.96 13.89
CA LEU A 14 -13.18 -12.70 13.31
C LEU A 14 -13.00 -11.20 13.08
N LEU A 15 -11.89 -10.64 13.58
CA LEU A 15 -11.50 -9.24 13.37
C LEU A 15 -10.47 -9.15 12.24
N VAL A 16 -10.70 -8.26 11.27
CA VAL A 16 -9.74 -7.93 10.20
C VAL A 16 -9.04 -6.64 10.58
N ASP A 17 -7.72 -6.73 10.77
CA ASP A 17 -6.80 -5.64 11.15
C ASP A 17 -7.09 -4.96 12.50
N THR A 18 -6.06 -4.31 13.06
CA THR A 18 -6.11 -3.76 14.43
C THR A 18 -5.75 -2.28 14.55
N LEU A 19 -5.69 -1.54 13.44
CA LEU A 19 -5.36 -0.10 13.40
C LEU A 19 -3.94 0.21 13.93
N TYR A 20 -3.60 1.50 13.96
CA TYR A 20 -2.20 1.96 14.04
C TYR A 20 -1.69 2.30 15.44
N ASP A 21 -2.58 2.66 16.37
CA ASP A 21 -2.21 2.98 17.74
C ASP A 21 -3.24 2.40 18.72
N LEU A 22 -2.84 2.26 19.98
CA LEU A 22 -3.67 1.64 21.02
C LEU A 22 -4.96 2.37 21.27
N ARG A 23 -4.95 3.70 21.13
CA ARG A 23 -6.13 4.54 21.33
C ARG A 23 -7.16 4.27 20.25
N LEU A 24 -6.74 4.18 19.00
CA LEU A 24 -7.58 3.85 17.85
C LEU A 24 -8.12 2.42 17.96
N THR A 25 -7.26 1.46 18.26
CA THR A 25 -7.67 0.06 18.46
C THR A 25 -8.68 -0.06 19.60
N LYS A 26 -8.42 0.59 20.75
CA LYS A 26 -9.35 0.58 21.88
C LYS A 26 -10.70 1.19 21.49
N ASN A 27 -10.71 2.34 20.83
CA ASN A 27 -11.95 2.98 20.39
C ASN A 27 -12.76 2.07 19.45
N MET A 28 -12.09 1.35 18.56
CA MET A 28 -12.72 0.36 17.69
C MET A 28 -13.32 -0.80 18.51
N LEU A 29 -12.53 -1.42 19.40
CA LEU A 29 -13.00 -2.54 20.23
C LEU A 29 -14.18 -2.15 21.14
N ASP A 30 -14.12 -0.95 21.73
CA ASP A 30 -15.23 -0.40 22.53
C ASP A 30 -16.50 -0.28 21.66
N ALA A 31 -16.39 0.22 20.42
CA ALA A 31 -17.51 0.35 19.50
C ALA A 31 -18.09 -1.02 19.04
N LEU A 32 -17.26 -2.06 19.02
CA LEU A 32 -17.67 -3.42 18.64
C LEU A 32 -18.29 -4.23 19.80
N THR A 33 -18.19 -3.74 21.05
CA THR A 33 -18.68 -4.43 22.25
C THR A 33 -20.11 -4.97 22.15
N PRO A 34 -21.10 -4.23 21.60
CA PRO A 34 -22.47 -4.75 21.47
C PRO A 34 -22.59 -6.04 20.64
N LEU A 35 -21.68 -6.23 19.68
CA LEU A 35 -21.63 -7.43 18.82
C LEU A 35 -20.80 -8.53 19.49
N THR A 36 -19.68 -8.15 20.10
CA THR A 36 -18.72 -9.12 20.66
C THR A 36 -19.11 -9.65 22.04
N ALA A 37 -20.09 -9.04 22.70
CA ALA A 37 -20.66 -9.57 23.95
C ALA A 37 -21.32 -10.95 23.77
N THR A 38 -21.91 -11.20 22.60
CA THR A 38 -22.54 -12.49 22.26
C THR A 38 -21.72 -13.33 21.29
N ALA A 39 -20.79 -12.72 20.57
CA ALA A 39 -19.89 -13.37 19.62
C ALA A 39 -18.46 -12.85 19.83
N PRO A 40 -17.73 -13.31 20.86
CA PRO A 40 -16.39 -12.81 21.18
C PRO A 40 -15.41 -12.95 20.01
N ILE A 41 -14.42 -12.06 19.96
CA ILE A 41 -13.33 -12.13 18.98
C ILE A 41 -12.44 -13.31 19.35
N ALA A 42 -12.54 -14.40 18.60
CA ALA A 42 -11.70 -15.58 18.78
C ALA A 42 -10.54 -15.61 17.77
N THR A 43 -10.70 -14.93 16.65
CA THR A 43 -9.73 -14.89 15.54
C THR A 43 -9.48 -13.46 15.09
N VAL A 44 -8.23 -13.17 14.75
CA VAL A 44 -7.80 -11.91 14.13
C VAL A 44 -7.03 -12.25 12.87
N VAL A 45 -7.26 -11.52 11.79
CA VAL A 45 -6.47 -11.60 10.56
C VAL A 45 -5.79 -10.26 10.35
N ASN A 46 -4.47 -10.25 10.25
CA ASN A 46 -3.74 -9.08 9.75
C ASN A 46 -3.55 -9.25 8.24
N THR A 47 -4.01 -8.27 7.47
CA THR A 47 -3.98 -8.31 6.02
C THR A 47 -2.56 -8.26 5.48
N HIS A 48 -1.68 -7.47 6.10
CA HIS A 48 -0.28 -7.34 5.70
C HIS A 48 0.61 -6.74 6.81
N GLY A 49 1.88 -6.49 6.49
CA GLY A 49 2.92 -6.11 7.47
C GLY A 49 2.97 -4.64 7.91
N ASN A 50 2.18 -3.74 7.30
CA ASN A 50 2.20 -2.32 7.69
C ASN A 50 1.61 -2.10 9.08
N GLY A 51 2.25 -1.24 9.85
CA GLY A 51 1.91 -1.05 11.26
C GLY A 51 0.47 -0.65 11.53
N ASP A 52 -0.19 0.07 10.61
CA ASP A 52 -1.58 0.47 10.76
C ASP A 52 -2.60 -0.65 10.58
N HIS A 53 -2.13 -1.88 10.38
CA HIS A 53 -2.96 -3.08 10.29
C HIS A 53 -2.73 -4.05 11.46
N TRP A 54 -1.67 -3.87 12.27
CA TRP A 54 -1.31 -4.84 13.30
C TRP A 54 -0.75 -4.25 14.61
N PHE A 55 -0.44 -2.96 14.70
CA PHE A 55 0.12 -2.37 15.94
C PHE A 55 -0.85 -2.45 17.12
N GLY A 56 -2.16 -2.54 16.85
CA GLY A 56 -3.18 -2.79 17.87
C GLY A 56 -3.25 -4.22 18.42
N ASN A 57 -2.51 -5.17 17.84
CA ASN A 57 -2.65 -6.60 18.16
C ASN A 57 -2.52 -6.92 19.65
N GLN A 58 -1.76 -6.14 20.42
CA GLN A 58 -1.60 -6.38 21.85
C GLN A 58 -2.92 -6.34 22.63
N LEU A 59 -3.93 -5.58 22.15
CA LEU A 59 -5.24 -5.50 22.80
C LEU A 59 -6.14 -6.70 22.49
N VAL A 60 -5.75 -7.54 21.52
CA VAL A 60 -6.48 -8.75 21.09
C VAL A 60 -5.60 -10.01 21.17
N ALA A 61 -4.51 -9.96 21.94
CA ALA A 61 -3.56 -11.07 22.08
C ALA A 61 -4.13 -12.35 22.72
N HIS A 62 -5.36 -12.31 23.22
CA HIS A 62 -6.10 -13.49 23.69
C HIS A 62 -6.68 -14.32 22.54
N ALA A 63 -6.82 -13.75 21.34
CA ALA A 63 -7.32 -14.42 20.15
C ALA A 63 -6.20 -15.16 19.38
N GLU A 64 -6.59 -16.05 18.47
CA GLU A 64 -5.67 -16.56 17.45
C GLU A 64 -5.44 -15.48 16.39
N ILE A 65 -4.19 -15.06 16.19
CA ILE A 65 -3.81 -14.01 15.24
C ILE A 65 -3.15 -14.66 14.03
N ILE A 66 -3.76 -14.47 12.87
CA ILE A 66 -3.40 -15.11 11.60
C ILE A 66 -2.82 -14.08 10.64
N ALA A 67 -1.70 -14.41 9.99
CA ALA A 67 -1.20 -13.65 8.85
C ALA A 67 -0.43 -14.54 7.87
N ALA A 68 -0.29 -14.05 6.64
CA ALA A 68 0.53 -14.71 5.63
C ALA A 68 2.02 -14.65 6.01
N ARG A 69 2.81 -15.61 5.53
CA ARG A 69 4.23 -15.74 5.90
C ARG A 69 5.05 -14.48 5.59
N GLY A 70 4.83 -13.85 4.43
CA GLY A 70 5.53 -12.62 4.05
C GLY A 70 5.19 -11.46 4.98
N SER A 71 3.92 -11.33 5.39
CA SER A 71 3.47 -10.28 6.30
C SER A 71 4.14 -10.43 7.67
N VAL A 72 4.27 -11.65 8.20
CA VAL A 72 5.00 -11.90 9.46
C VAL A 72 6.49 -11.59 9.33
N ALA A 73 7.08 -11.80 8.16
CA ALA A 73 8.46 -11.41 7.91
C ALA A 73 8.63 -9.89 7.94
N ASP A 74 7.72 -9.14 7.29
CA ASP A 74 7.72 -7.67 7.29
C ASP A 74 7.52 -7.10 8.70
N MET A 75 6.57 -7.63 9.48
CA MET A 75 6.30 -7.22 10.86
C MET A 75 7.52 -7.37 11.78
N ARG A 76 8.40 -8.34 11.49
CA ARG A 76 9.65 -8.53 12.25
C ARG A 76 10.76 -7.56 11.86
N GLN A 77 10.65 -6.91 10.70
CA GLN A 77 11.61 -5.92 10.23
C GLN A 77 11.19 -4.50 10.59
N VAL A 78 9.88 -4.21 10.51
CA VAL A 78 9.34 -2.87 10.71
C VAL A 78 8.23 -2.91 11.75
N GLY A 79 8.59 -2.57 12.99
CA GLY A 79 7.69 -2.47 14.13
C GLY A 79 7.51 -1.03 14.64
N PRO A 80 6.88 -0.88 15.82
CA PRO A 80 6.65 0.43 16.43
C PRO A 80 7.94 1.20 16.73
N ALA A 81 9.02 0.49 17.08
CA ALA A 81 10.32 1.09 17.37
C ALA A 81 10.94 1.75 16.13
N GLU A 82 10.83 1.12 14.96
CA GLU A 82 11.29 1.66 13.68
C GLU A 82 10.48 2.90 13.28
N MET A 83 9.16 2.90 13.53
CA MET A 83 8.32 4.08 13.30
C MET A 83 8.66 5.26 14.22
N LEU A 84 8.95 4.98 15.50
CA LEU A 84 9.44 5.98 16.45
C LEU A 84 10.81 6.54 16.02
N ALA A 85 11.72 5.67 15.58
CA ALA A 85 13.03 6.08 15.07
C ALA A 85 12.86 7.00 13.84
N LEU A 86 12.10 6.56 12.84
CA LEU A 86 11.87 7.31 11.60
C LEU A 86 11.27 8.70 11.88
N THR A 87 10.20 8.77 12.67
CA THR A 87 9.55 10.06 13.00
C THR A 87 10.40 10.95 13.91
N GLY A 88 11.37 10.38 14.62
CA GLY A 88 12.34 11.07 15.45
C GLY A 88 13.55 11.64 14.70
N MET A 89 13.79 11.22 13.45
CA MET A 89 14.95 11.67 12.67
C MET A 89 14.89 13.18 12.36
N ASP A 90 16.04 13.83 12.45
CA ASP A 90 16.25 15.21 11.99
C ASP A 90 16.78 15.17 10.55
N SER A 91 15.90 14.81 9.62
CA SER A 91 16.18 14.66 8.19
C SER A 91 14.91 14.95 7.37
N PRO A 92 14.99 15.23 6.06
CA PRO A 92 13.80 15.42 5.22
C PRO A 92 12.80 14.26 5.33
N ALA A 93 13.30 13.02 5.33
CA ALA A 93 12.50 11.83 5.54
C ALA A 93 11.81 11.82 6.91
N GLY A 94 12.54 12.16 7.98
CA GLY A 94 11.99 12.22 9.34
C GLY A 94 10.93 13.31 9.53
N HIS A 95 11.15 14.49 8.95
CA HIS A 95 10.17 15.58 8.97
C HIS A 95 8.90 15.21 8.19
N PHE A 96 9.06 14.62 7.01
CA PHE A 96 7.94 14.14 6.19
C PHE A 96 7.15 13.03 6.90
N ALA A 97 7.86 12.04 7.46
CA ALA A 97 7.25 10.99 8.26
C ALA A 97 6.50 11.58 9.47
N ARG A 98 7.09 12.53 10.19
CA ARG A 98 6.43 13.20 11.32
C ARG A 98 5.19 13.98 10.88
N ARG A 99 5.17 14.59 9.69
CA ARG A 99 3.99 15.27 9.13
C ARG A 99 2.81 14.31 8.96
N ILE A 100 3.07 13.12 8.42
CA ILE A 100 2.02 12.12 8.12
C ILE A 100 1.61 11.35 9.38
N PHE A 101 2.60 10.95 10.17
CA PHE A 101 2.44 9.96 11.23
C PHE A 101 2.47 10.54 12.64
N GLY A 102 2.87 11.79 12.83
CA GLY A 102 3.00 12.42 14.16
C GLY A 102 1.69 12.58 14.93
N ARG A 103 0.54 12.29 14.29
CA ARG A 103 -0.77 12.22 14.94
C ARG A 103 -1.06 10.89 15.66
N PHE A 104 -0.24 9.88 15.43
CA PHE A 104 -0.36 8.55 16.04
C PHE A 104 0.58 8.43 17.24
N ASP A 105 0.17 7.64 18.22
CA ASP A 105 0.95 7.40 19.43
C ASP A 105 1.50 5.97 19.45
N TYR A 106 2.80 5.84 19.20
CA TYR A 106 3.48 4.54 19.21
C TYR A 106 4.02 4.15 20.58
N THR A 107 3.83 4.98 21.60
CA THR A 107 4.36 4.71 22.95
C THR A 107 3.57 3.59 23.63
N GLY A 108 4.27 2.68 24.31
CA GLY A 108 3.65 1.56 25.03
C GLY A 108 3.06 0.46 24.14
N ILE A 109 3.34 0.47 22.84
CA ILE A 109 3.00 -0.64 21.94
C ILE A 109 4.04 -1.75 22.09
N GLU A 110 3.65 -2.85 22.71
CA GLU A 110 4.42 -4.10 22.73
C GLU A 110 4.01 -4.96 21.51
N PRO A 111 4.93 -5.27 20.58
CA PRO A 111 4.60 -6.04 19.38
C PRO A 111 4.01 -7.42 19.69
N ALA A 112 2.75 -7.63 19.33
CA ALA A 112 2.08 -8.92 19.37
C ALA A 112 1.97 -9.51 17.95
N LEU A 113 2.97 -10.33 17.59
CA LEU A 113 3.05 -10.95 16.27
C LEU A 113 1.97 -12.04 16.07
N PRO A 114 1.54 -12.29 14.82
CA PRO A 114 0.69 -13.43 14.48
C PRO A 114 1.25 -14.76 14.99
N ASN A 115 0.38 -15.58 15.58
CA ASN A 115 0.72 -16.88 16.16
C ASN A 115 0.28 -18.06 15.26
N ARG A 116 -0.52 -17.81 14.23
CA ARG A 116 -0.83 -18.74 13.15
C ARG A 116 -0.40 -18.15 11.81
N ILE A 117 0.32 -18.94 11.03
CA ILE A 117 0.87 -18.52 9.74
C ILE A 117 0.24 -19.39 8.66
N PHE A 118 -0.14 -18.80 7.53
CA PHE A 118 -0.59 -19.52 6.34
C PHE A 118 0.20 -19.11 5.10
N ASP A 119 0.09 -19.92 4.05
CA ASP A 119 0.67 -19.69 2.74
C ASP A 119 -0.41 -19.94 1.68
N GLY A 120 -0.48 -19.11 0.64
CA GLY A 120 -1.45 -19.27 -0.45
C GLY A 120 -2.88 -18.94 -0.01
N GLU A 121 -3.77 -19.94 0.00
CA GLU A 121 -5.18 -19.76 0.37
C GLU A 121 -5.54 -20.66 1.56
N THR A 122 -6.38 -20.14 2.47
CA THR A 122 -7.01 -20.94 3.52
C THR A 122 -8.45 -20.50 3.76
N VAL A 123 -9.27 -21.42 4.27
CA VAL A 123 -10.67 -21.17 4.59
C VAL A 123 -10.88 -21.37 6.08
N LEU A 124 -11.57 -20.42 6.69
CA LEU A 124 -11.97 -20.45 8.09
C LEU A 124 -13.50 -20.56 8.16
N ASP A 125 -13.98 -21.29 9.17
CA ASP A 125 -15.38 -21.30 9.55
C ASP A 125 -15.53 -20.50 10.84
N ILE A 126 -16.26 -19.39 10.76
CA ILE A 126 -16.56 -18.51 11.89
C ILE A 126 -18.04 -18.70 12.20
N GLY A 127 -18.35 -19.62 13.11
CA GLY A 127 -19.72 -19.93 13.55
C GLY A 127 -20.70 -20.21 12.41
N GLY A 128 -20.28 -20.94 11.37
CA GLY A 128 -21.05 -21.23 10.16
C GLY A 128 -20.87 -20.21 9.01
N THR A 129 -20.07 -19.16 9.22
CA THR A 129 -19.72 -18.17 8.18
C THR A 129 -18.37 -18.53 7.58
N GLU A 130 -18.37 -18.85 6.28
CA GLU A 130 -17.14 -19.13 5.54
C GLU A 130 -16.36 -17.83 5.31
N VAL A 131 -15.08 -17.83 5.70
CA VAL A 131 -14.14 -16.72 5.46
C VAL A 131 -12.93 -17.26 4.72
N ARG A 132 -12.68 -16.75 3.52
CA ARG A 132 -11.52 -17.14 2.69
C ARG A 132 -10.42 -16.12 2.84
N LEU A 133 -9.23 -16.58 3.21
CA LEU A 133 -8.01 -15.78 3.24
C LEU A 133 -7.18 -16.16 2.01
N ILE A 134 -6.88 -15.19 1.17
CA ILE A 134 -6.13 -15.40 -0.07
C ILE A 134 -4.93 -14.45 -0.04
N ASP A 135 -3.72 -15.00 0.08
CA ASP A 135 -2.49 -14.22 -0.10
C ASP A 135 -2.28 -13.96 -1.60
N VAL A 136 -2.39 -12.69 -1.99
CA VAL A 136 -2.20 -12.22 -3.36
C VAL A 136 -0.85 -11.51 -3.53
N GLY A 137 0.00 -11.53 -2.49
CA GLY A 137 1.31 -10.94 -2.53
C GLY A 137 2.38 -11.83 -3.18
N PRO A 138 3.59 -11.31 -3.39
CA PRO A 138 3.98 -9.94 -3.06
C PRO A 138 3.37 -8.92 -4.03
N ALA A 139 2.85 -7.81 -3.51
CA ALA A 139 2.28 -6.71 -4.29
C ALA A 139 2.54 -5.37 -3.59
N HIS A 140 1.67 -5.00 -2.65
CA HIS A 140 1.88 -3.83 -1.80
C HIS A 140 3.02 -4.08 -0.82
N SER A 141 3.03 -5.25 -0.18
CA SER A 141 4.05 -5.72 0.76
C SER A 141 4.57 -7.11 0.36
N ALA A 142 5.35 -7.77 1.23
CA ALA A 142 5.89 -9.10 0.92
C ALA A 142 4.80 -10.19 0.83
N SER A 143 3.68 -10.03 1.55
CA SER A 143 2.44 -10.80 1.39
C SER A 143 1.26 -9.90 1.71
N ASP A 144 0.21 -9.98 0.90
CA ASP A 144 -0.99 -9.15 1.00
C ASP A 144 -2.22 -10.06 1.00
N THR A 145 -2.90 -10.15 2.13
CA THR A 145 -4.06 -11.02 2.31
C THR A 145 -5.35 -10.26 2.04
N ILE A 146 -6.16 -10.75 1.11
CA ILE A 146 -7.56 -10.35 0.99
C ILE A 146 -8.44 -11.33 1.79
N VAL A 147 -9.48 -10.80 2.44
CA VAL A 147 -10.43 -11.56 3.27
C VAL A 147 -11.80 -11.52 2.60
N HIS A 148 -12.19 -12.61 1.93
CA HIS A 148 -13.46 -12.70 1.21
C HIS A 148 -14.50 -13.47 2.03
N VAL A 149 -15.69 -12.89 2.15
CA VAL A 149 -16.84 -13.47 2.86
C VAL A 149 -17.98 -13.67 1.85
N PRO A 150 -18.07 -14.85 1.20
CA PRO A 150 -19.01 -15.08 0.10
C PRO A 150 -20.47 -14.85 0.50
N GLN A 151 -20.88 -15.33 1.67
CA GLN A 151 -22.24 -15.19 2.20
C GLN A 151 -22.65 -13.71 2.34
N ALA A 152 -21.68 -12.84 2.64
CA ALA A 152 -21.89 -11.40 2.78
C ALA A 152 -21.57 -10.63 1.49
N ARG A 153 -21.13 -11.30 0.41
CA ARG A 153 -20.68 -10.68 -0.85
C ARG A 153 -19.71 -9.51 -0.60
N THR A 154 -18.81 -9.70 0.35
CA THR A 154 -17.92 -8.66 0.88
C THR A 154 -16.47 -9.12 0.86
N VAL A 155 -15.56 -8.24 0.47
CA VAL A 155 -14.11 -8.48 0.55
C VAL A 155 -13.41 -7.33 1.26
N TYR A 156 -12.57 -7.67 2.24
CA TYR A 156 -11.59 -6.75 2.81
C TYR A 156 -10.29 -6.93 2.04
N THR A 157 -9.71 -5.85 1.53
CA THR A 157 -8.59 -5.96 0.58
C THR A 157 -7.23 -5.66 1.19
N GLY A 158 -7.19 -5.18 2.44
CA GLY A 158 -6.03 -4.44 2.93
C GLY A 158 -5.59 -3.39 1.91
N ASP A 159 -4.29 -3.16 1.85
CA ASP A 159 -3.70 -2.13 1.00
C ASP A 159 -3.55 -2.54 -0.46
N ILE A 160 -4.23 -3.60 -0.92
CA ILE A 160 -4.43 -3.82 -2.37
C ILE A 160 -5.35 -2.75 -2.96
N VAL A 161 -6.22 -2.12 -2.16
CA VAL A 161 -7.08 -1.01 -2.59
C VAL A 161 -6.95 0.19 -1.66
N PHE A 162 -6.59 1.33 -2.24
CA PHE A 162 -6.63 2.66 -1.62
C PHE A 162 -7.73 3.50 -2.28
N ALA A 163 -8.92 3.55 -1.69
CA ALA A 163 -10.05 4.26 -2.31
C ALA A 163 -9.86 5.79 -2.22
N GLY A 164 -9.56 6.44 -3.36
CA GLY A 164 -9.38 7.90 -3.46
C GLY A 164 -7.95 8.39 -3.16
N ALA A 165 -6.99 7.48 -3.01
CA ALA A 165 -5.58 7.80 -2.75
C ALA A 165 -4.67 7.04 -3.72
N ALA A 166 -3.49 7.59 -4.00
CA ALA A 166 -2.49 6.90 -4.79
C ALA A 166 -2.02 5.64 -4.04
N PRO A 167 -2.02 4.45 -4.67
CA PRO A 167 -1.43 3.26 -4.06
C PRO A 167 0.08 3.44 -3.92
N ILE A 168 0.67 2.73 -2.97
CA ILE A 168 2.13 2.68 -2.78
C ILE A 168 2.65 1.26 -2.94
N VAL A 169 3.62 1.06 -3.82
CA VAL A 169 4.21 -0.24 -4.14
C VAL A 169 5.55 -0.38 -3.45
N TRP A 170 5.56 -0.86 -2.20
CA TRP A 170 6.80 -1.11 -1.45
C TRP A 170 7.58 -2.28 -2.02
N HIS A 171 6.86 -3.34 -2.40
CA HIS A 171 7.46 -4.62 -2.75
C HIS A 171 7.39 -4.92 -4.25
N GLY A 172 6.18 -4.87 -4.83
CA GLY A 172 5.96 -5.31 -6.20
C GLY A 172 6.23 -6.81 -6.41
N PRO A 173 6.28 -7.28 -7.67
CA PRO A 173 6.20 -6.47 -8.88
C PRO A 173 4.79 -5.96 -9.19
N PHE A 174 4.69 -4.90 -10.01
CA PHE A 174 3.41 -4.34 -10.46
C PHE A 174 2.48 -5.40 -11.08
N ALA A 175 3.05 -6.35 -11.84
CA ALA A 175 2.30 -7.41 -12.49
C ALA A 175 1.50 -8.27 -11.48
N HIS A 176 2.02 -8.50 -10.27
CA HIS A 176 1.30 -9.25 -9.24
C HIS A 176 0.13 -8.46 -8.67
N TRP A 177 0.30 -7.15 -8.46
CA TRP A 177 -0.81 -6.30 -8.00
C TRP A 177 -1.90 -6.19 -9.07
N LEU A 178 -1.53 -6.11 -10.35
CA LEU A 178 -2.51 -6.17 -11.45
C LEU A 178 -3.30 -7.48 -11.43
N ALA A 179 -2.62 -8.62 -11.20
CA ALA A 179 -3.29 -9.91 -11.05
C ALA A 179 -4.19 -9.96 -9.80
N ALA A 180 -3.80 -9.34 -8.69
CA ALA A 180 -4.63 -9.19 -7.50
C ALA A 180 -5.90 -8.37 -7.78
N CYS A 181 -5.78 -7.29 -8.56
CA CYS A 181 -6.93 -6.51 -9.01
C CYS A 181 -7.87 -7.36 -9.89
N ASP A 182 -7.33 -8.13 -10.83
CA ASP A 182 -8.12 -9.00 -11.70
C ASP A 182 -8.86 -10.09 -10.90
N LEU A 183 -8.20 -10.68 -9.89
CA LEU A 183 -8.84 -11.62 -8.96
C LEU A 183 -10.02 -10.95 -8.23
N LEU A 184 -9.81 -9.77 -7.62
CA LEU A 184 -10.85 -9.01 -6.92
C LEU A 184 -12.03 -8.67 -7.82
N LEU A 185 -11.78 -8.30 -9.09
CA LEU A 185 -12.82 -8.04 -10.08
C LEU A 185 -13.61 -9.29 -10.44
N GLY A 186 -13.00 -10.48 -10.35
CA GLY A 186 -13.62 -11.78 -10.58
C GLY A 186 -14.41 -12.36 -9.39
N LEU A 187 -14.13 -11.93 -8.15
CA LEU A 187 -14.83 -12.42 -6.95
C LEU A 187 -16.31 -12.07 -6.96
N ASP A 188 -17.15 -12.89 -6.34
CA ASP A 188 -18.57 -12.58 -6.17
C ASP A 188 -18.82 -11.66 -4.96
N ALA A 189 -18.28 -10.43 -5.04
CA ALA A 189 -18.40 -9.41 -4.01
C ALA A 189 -18.93 -8.10 -4.59
N ASP A 190 -19.92 -7.51 -3.90
CA ASP A 190 -20.48 -6.19 -4.23
C ASP A 190 -19.84 -5.09 -3.38
N THR A 191 -19.51 -5.44 -2.13
CA THR A 191 -18.90 -4.54 -1.15
C THR A 191 -17.41 -4.80 -1.07
N VAL A 192 -16.62 -3.74 -1.27
CA VAL A 192 -15.17 -3.74 -1.11
C VAL A 192 -14.84 -2.84 0.08
N VAL A 193 -14.22 -3.42 1.10
CA VAL A 193 -13.66 -2.66 2.23
C VAL A 193 -12.16 -2.48 1.96
N PRO A 194 -11.73 -1.28 1.52
CA PRO A 194 -10.33 -1.04 1.22
C PRO A 194 -9.50 -0.97 2.50
N GLY A 195 -8.19 -1.10 2.41
CA GLY A 195 -7.28 -0.80 3.54
C GLY A 195 -7.38 0.67 3.94
N HIS A 196 -7.57 1.56 2.97
CA HIS A 196 -7.77 2.99 3.20
C HIS A 196 -8.88 3.59 2.32
N GLY A 197 -9.58 4.58 2.88
CA GLY A 197 -10.66 5.29 2.21
C GLY A 197 -12.04 4.72 2.51
N PRO A 198 -13.10 5.28 1.89
CA PRO A 198 -14.47 4.83 2.15
C PRO A 198 -14.72 3.41 1.64
N VAL A 199 -15.63 2.70 2.31
CA VAL A 199 -16.21 1.46 1.77
C VAL A 199 -16.78 1.73 0.39
N THR A 200 -16.45 0.84 -0.55
CA THR A 200 -16.61 1.08 -1.98
C THR A 200 -17.09 -0.19 -2.68
N THR A 201 -17.03 -0.18 -4.01
CA THR A 201 -17.34 -1.30 -4.88
C THR A 201 -16.10 -1.65 -5.71
N LYS A 202 -16.27 -2.62 -6.62
CA LYS A 202 -15.28 -2.95 -7.64
C LYS A 202 -14.82 -1.77 -8.50
N GLN A 203 -15.51 -0.62 -8.48
CA GLN A 203 -15.07 0.58 -9.17
C GLN A 203 -13.69 1.06 -8.69
N ALA A 204 -13.44 1.11 -7.38
CA ALA A 204 -12.13 1.50 -6.85
C ALA A 204 -11.03 0.50 -7.24
N VAL A 205 -11.36 -0.79 -7.36
CA VAL A 205 -10.41 -1.81 -7.84
C VAL A 205 -9.96 -1.51 -9.27
N ARG A 206 -10.90 -1.11 -10.15
CA ARG A 206 -10.56 -0.69 -11.52
C ARG A 206 -9.69 0.57 -11.53
N GLU A 207 -9.99 1.54 -10.68
CA GLU A 207 -9.20 2.77 -10.58
C GLU A 207 -7.76 2.51 -10.13
N ILE A 208 -7.56 1.61 -9.16
CA ILE A 208 -6.22 1.19 -8.74
C ILE A 208 -5.50 0.44 -9.87
N ARG A 209 -6.16 -0.51 -10.52
CA ARG A 209 -5.60 -1.26 -11.65
C ARG A 209 -5.14 -0.32 -12.77
N ASP A 210 -6.03 0.60 -13.16
CA ASP A 210 -5.79 1.62 -14.18
C ASP A 210 -4.62 2.55 -13.82
N TYR A 211 -4.50 2.95 -12.55
CA TYR A 211 -3.39 3.77 -12.06
C TYR A 211 -2.06 3.00 -12.13
N LEU A 212 -2.04 1.74 -11.72
CA LEU A 212 -0.83 0.91 -11.72
C LEU A 212 -0.33 0.69 -13.16
N GLU A 213 -1.23 0.38 -14.10
CA GLU A 213 -0.89 0.29 -15.53
C GLU A 213 -0.31 1.60 -16.06
N TYR A 214 -0.95 2.72 -15.71
CA TYR A 214 -0.49 4.04 -16.12
C TYR A 214 0.92 4.37 -15.61
N VAL A 215 1.17 4.21 -14.31
CA VAL A 215 2.48 4.52 -13.71
C VAL A 215 3.55 3.61 -14.28
N HIS A 216 3.26 2.31 -14.46
CA HIS A 216 4.20 1.37 -15.04
C HIS A 216 4.58 1.78 -16.48
N GLU A 217 3.60 2.11 -17.32
CA GLU A 217 3.84 2.56 -18.70
C GLU A 217 4.67 3.86 -18.71
N GLN A 218 4.24 4.86 -17.92
CA GLN A 218 4.91 6.15 -17.90
C GLN A 218 6.34 6.03 -17.38
N ALA A 219 6.58 5.30 -16.29
CA ALA A 219 7.92 5.10 -15.72
C ALA A 219 8.83 4.32 -16.69
N THR A 220 8.31 3.27 -17.33
CA THR A 220 9.06 2.47 -18.32
C THR A 220 9.55 3.33 -19.50
N ALA A 221 8.70 4.25 -19.99
CA ALA A 221 9.07 5.16 -21.07
C ALA A 221 10.24 6.09 -20.67
N ARG A 222 10.22 6.62 -19.44
CA ARG A 222 11.31 7.48 -18.92
C ARG A 222 12.59 6.69 -18.68
N PHE A 223 12.47 5.48 -18.13
CA PHE A 223 13.59 4.56 -17.95
C PHE A 223 14.28 4.28 -19.28
N THR A 224 13.50 3.94 -20.31
CA THR A 224 14.01 3.65 -21.66
C THR A 224 14.69 4.88 -22.30
N ALA A 225 14.25 6.09 -21.94
CA ALA A 225 14.88 7.33 -22.35
C ALA A 225 16.15 7.68 -21.56
N GLY A 226 16.55 6.86 -20.58
CA GLY A 226 17.73 7.09 -19.73
C GLY A 226 17.53 8.15 -18.66
N MET A 227 16.28 8.51 -18.34
CA MET A 227 15.98 9.52 -17.34
C MET A 227 16.16 8.95 -15.92
N PRO A 228 16.87 9.64 -15.00
CA PRO A 228 16.99 9.23 -13.60
C PRO A 228 15.62 9.09 -12.89
N VAL A 229 15.57 8.25 -11.85
CA VAL A 229 14.32 7.91 -11.11
C VAL A 229 13.55 9.15 -10.65
N MET A 230 14.22 10.09 -9.98
CA MET A 230 13.55 11.27 -9.42
C MET A 230 13.14 12.26 -10.51
N ASP A 231 13.95 12.42 -11.55
CA ASP A 231 13.58 13.23 -12.72
C ASP A 231 12.32 12.66 -13.39
N ALA A 232 12.22 11.34 -13.49
CA ALA A 232 11.03 10.67 -14.03
C ALA A 232 9.81 10.87 -13.15
N ALA A 233 9.94 10.75 -11.83
CA ALA A 233 8.84 11.02 -10.90
C ALA A 233 8.31 12.46 -11.02
N CYS A 234 9.20 13.44 -11.19
CA CYS A 234 8.85 14.85 -11.39
C CYS A 234 8.29 15.15 -12.80
N ASP A 235 8.72 14.41 -13.82
CA ASP A 235 8.27 14.58 -15.21
C ASP A 235 6.84 14.04 -15.42
N ILE A 236 6.49 12.92 -14.79
CA ILE A 236 5.20 12.26 -14.99
C ILE A 236 4.05 13.20 -14.62
N ARG A 237 3.09 13.35 -15.55
CA ARG A 237 1.85 14.10 -15.33
C ARG A 237 0.74 13.11 -15.00
N LEU A 238 0.11 13.20 -13.84
CA LEU A 238 -0.87 12.19 -13.41
C LEU A 238 -2.20 12.21 -14.17
N GLY A 239 -2.48 13.26 -14.96
CA GLY A 239 -3.68 13.33 -15.80
C GLY A 239 -4.95 13.13 -14.97
N ARG A 240 -5.79 12.14 -15.32
CA ARG A 240 -7.01 11.82 -14.58
C ARG A 240 -6.78 11.37 -13.13
N PHE A 241 -5.56 11.03 -12.76
CA PHE A 241 -5.18 10.64 -11.39
C PHE A 241 -4.64 11.80 -10.56
N ALA A 242 -4.62 13.03 -11.10
CA ALA A 242 -4.07 14.19 -10.40
C ALA A 242 -4.83 14.57 -9.12
N ASP A 243 -6.10 14.16 -9.00
CA ASP A 243 -6.93 14.43 -7.83
C ASP A 243 -6.80 13.35 -6.73
N LEU A 244 -6.02 12.29 -6.95
CA LEU A 244 -5.75 11.30 -5.91
C LEU A 244 -4.96 11.94 -4.77
N HIS A 245 -5.37 11.63 -3.54
CA HIS A 245 -4.60 12.00 -2.36
C HIS A 245 -3.25 11.25 -2.32
N GLU A 246 -2.31 11.79 -1.54
CA GLU A 246 -0.97 11.20 -1.34
C GLU A 246 -0.19 10.97 -2.65
N SER A 247 -0.29 11.90 -3.61
CA SER A 247 0.35 11.81 -4.93
C SER A 247 1.87 11.66 -4.85
N GLU A 248 2.49 12.07 -3.75
CA GLU A 248 3.93 11.92 -3.52
C GLU A 248 4.41 10.46 -3.50
N ARG A 249 3.50 9.50 -3.26
CA ARG A 249 3.77 8.06 -3.37
C ARG A 249 4.21 7.64 -4.78
N LEU A 250 3.96 8.48 -5.80
CA LEU A 250 4.49 8.29 -7.15
C LEU A 250 6.00 8.10 -7.17
N ALA A 251 6.76 8.79 -6.30
CA ALA A 251 8.21 8.65 -6.24
C ALA A 251 8.64 7.21 -5.91
N VAL A 252 7.97 6.57 -4.95
CA VAL A 252 8.20 5.17 -4.59
C VAL A 252 7.79 4.25 -5.73
N ASN A 253 6.62 4.49 -6.32
CA ASN A 253 6.10 3.66 -7.41
C ASN A 253 7.03 3.67 -8.64
N VAL A 254 7.55 4.83 -9.03
CA VAL A 254 8.52 4.97 -10.12
C VAL A 254 9.83 4.27 -9.78
N HIS A 255 10.33 4.43 -8.55
CA HIS A 255 11.52 3.72 -8.10
C HIS A 255 11.36 2.19 -8.19
N THR A 256 10.20 1.66 -7.78
CA THR A 256 9.91 0.22 -7.87
C THR A 256 9.91 -0.26 -9.32
N VAL A 257 9.26 0.45 -10.24
CA VAL A 257 9.29 0.10 -11.69
C VAL A 257 10.73 0.12 -12.22
N TYR A 258 11.52 1.13 -11.85
CA TYR A 258 12.92 1.21 -12.27
C TYR A 258 13.73 0.01 -11.79
N ARG A 259 13.51 -0.47 -10.57
CA ARG A 259 14.15 -1.68 -10.03
C ARG A 259 13.69 -2.97 -10.70
N GLU A 260 12.44 -3.03 -11.15
CA GLU A 260 11.96 -4.17 -11.97
C GLU A 260 12.69 -4.22 -13.31
N LEU A 261 12.94 -3.06 -13.93
CA LEU A 261 13.61 -2.94 -15.23
C LEU A 261 15.14 -3.07 -15.13
N ASP A 262 15.74 -2.58 -14.05
CA ASP A 262 17.15 -2.73 -13.72
C ASP A 262 17.34 -3.25 -12.29
N PRO A 263 17.44 -4.58 -12.13
CA PRO A 263 17.67 -5.21 -10.83
C PRO A 263 19.02 -4.85 -10.18
N SER A 264 19.94 -4.19 -10.90
CA SER A 264 21.19 -3.69 -10.31
C SER A 264 21.00 -2.40 -9.51
N LEU A 265 19.87 -1.70 -9.68
CA LEU A 265 19.52 -0.55 -8.86
C LEU A 265 19.33 -1.00 -7.40
N PRO A 266 20.02 -0.34 -6.45
CA PRO A 266 19.96 -0.75 -5.05
C PRO A 266 18.55 -0.54 -4.49
N PRO A 267 18.06 -1.43 -3.60
CA PRO A 267 16.87 -1.15 -2.83
C PRO A 267 17.10 0.08 -1.95
N LEU A 268 16.11 0.97 -1.88
CA LEU A 268 16.07 2.01 -0.86
C LEU A 268 15.52 1.43 0.44
N ASP A 269 16.07 1.88 1.56
CA ASP A 269 15.51 1.59 2.89
C ASP A 269 14.29 2.50 3.17
N GLY A 270 13.61 2.28 4.31
CA GLY A 270 12.45 3.08 4.71
C GLY A 270 12.74 4.60 4.65
N PRO A 271 13.77 5.10 5.36
CA PRO A 271 14.19 6.50 5.27
C PRO A 271 14.45 6.99 3.84
N GLY A 272 15.09 6.18 2.99
CA GLY A 272 15.32 6.50 1.58
C GLY A 272 14.01 6.71 0.80
N LEU A 273 13.04 5.80 0.95
CA LEU A 273 11.74 5.90 0.28
C LEU A 273 10.92 7.10 0.77
N PHE A 274 10.92 7.37 2.07
CA PHE A 274 10.32 8.59 2.63
C PHE A 274 11.04 9.87 2.17
N GLY A 275 12.35 9.80 1.97
CA GLY A 275 13.13 10.88 1.37
C GLY A 275 12.68 11.22 -0.05
N CYS A 276 12.47 10.20 -0.89
CA CYS A 276 11.96 10.39 -2.26
C CYS A 276 10.57 11.04 -2.27
N MET A 277 9.66 10.64 -1.36
CA MET A 277 8.34 11.28 -1.24
C MET A 277 8.45 12.72 -0.77
N ALA A 278 9.34 13.01 0.19
CA ALA A 278 9.61 14.36 0.67
C ALA A 278 10.19 15.28 -0.42
N GLU A 279 11.01 14.74 -1.32
CA GLU A 279 11.58 15.47 -2.45
C GLU A 279 10.53 15.79 -3.52
N LEU A 280 9.62 14.85 -3.80
CA LEU A 280 8.55 15.07 -4.80
C LEU A 280 7.48 16.06 -4.30
N CYS A 281 7.22 16.10 -2.99
CA CYS A 281 6.29 17.04 -2.36
C CYS A 281 6.99 17.79 -1.20
N PRO A 282 7.82 18.80 -1.52
CA PRO A 282 8.51 19.59 -0.49
C PRO A 282 7.50 20.39 0.34
N ALA A 283 7.85 20.68 1.59
CA ALA A 283 6.96 21.26 2.60
C ALA A 283 6.43 22.69 2.31
N SER A 284 6.63 23.24 1.10
CA SER A 284 6.16 24.57 0.71
C SER A 284 4.66 24.64 0.35
N ASP A 285 3.95 23.51 0.31
CA ASP A 285 2.51 23.46 0.02
C ASP A 285 1.60 23.61 1.25
N ASP A 286 2.10 24.22 2.34
CA ASP A 286 1.31 24.62 3.51
C ASP A 286 0.39 25.82 3.19
N ALA A 287 -0.60 25.61 2.32
CA ALA A 287 -1.86 26.34 2.45
C ALA A 287 -2.64 25.65 3.58
N PRO A 288 -2.96 26.34 4.69
CA PRO A 288 -3.80 25.74 5.72
C PRO A 288 -5.14 25.32 5.08
N PRO A 289 -5.73 24.17 5.48
CA PRO A 289 -7.08 23.85 5.04
C PRO A 289 -7.97 25.01 5.45
N SER A 290 -8.63 25.66 4.48
CA SER A 290 -9.51 26.79 4.75
C SER A 290 -10.49 26.39 5.85
N ALA A 291 -10.35 27.00 7.02
CA ALA A 291 -11.22 26.79 8.16
C ALA A 291 -12.58 27.45 7.91
N ASP A 292 -13.33 26.97 6.92
CA ASP A 292 -14.75 27.28 6.78
C ASP A 292 -15.49 26.30 5.85
N ARG A 293 -15.65 25.05 6.30
CA ARG A 293 -16.72 24.15 5.82
C ARG A 293 -17.21 23.25 6.94
N ARG A 294 -17.72 23.85 8.01
CA ARG A 294 -18.65 23.18 8.91
C ARG A 294 -19.76 24.15 9.28
N THR A 295 -20.84 24.13 8.50
CA THR A 295 -22.24 24.00 8.94
C THR A 295 -23.17 24.27 7.76
N ALA A 296 -23.86 23.22 7.29
CA ALA A 296 -25.15 23.38 6.64
C ALA A 296 -26.01 22.17 7.05
N PRO A 297 -27.20 22.38 7.64
CA PRO A 297 -28.04 21.29 8.11
C PRO A 297 -28.71 20.58 6.93
N SER A 298 -29.10 19.33 7.18
CA SER A 298 -29.89 18.49 6.29
C SER A 298 -31.18 19.19 5.84
N GLY A 299 -31.35 19.35 4.53
CA GLY A 299 -32.56 19.93 3.95
C GLY A 299 -32.65 19.69 2.44
N ALA A 300 -33.60 18.84 2.06
CA ALA A 300 -34.29 18.70 0.77
C ALA A 300 -33.51 18.98 -0.54
N TYR A 301 -33.36 17.91 -1.34
CA TYR A 301 -33.08 18.00 -2.77
C TYR A 301 -34.11 18.90 -3.45
N SER A 302 -33.64 19.98 -4.07
CA SER A 302 -34.37 20.74 -5.08
C SER A 302 -33.38 21.12 -6.18
N SER A 303 -33.64 20.62 -7.38
CA SER A 303 -32.80 20.73 -8.57
C SER A 303 -32.58 22.19 -9.00
N PRO A 304 -31.37 22.63 -9.36
CA PRO A 304 -31.19 23.90 -10.04
C PRO A 304 -31.17 23.75 -11.57
N SER A 305 -31.97 24.60 -12.22
CA SER A 305 -32.02 24.88 -13.66
C SER A 305 -30.66 25.40 -14.20
N PRO A 306 -30.28 25.11 -15.46
CA PRO A 306 -28.94 25.39 -15.96
C PRO A 306 -28.72 26.88 -16.29
N ARG A 307 -27.67 27.48 -15.71
CA ARG A 307 -27.13 28.77 -16.17
C ARG A 307 -26.05 28.53 -17.23
N ALA A 308 -26.18 29.30 -18.31
CA ALA A 308 -25.40 29.24 -19.53
C ALA A 308 -23.89 29.43 -19.30
N ILE A 309 -23.11 28.50 -19.86
CA ILE A 309 -21.65 28.57 -20.01
C ILE A 309 -21.35 29.34 -21.31
N ARG A 310 -20.44 30.33 -21.25
CA ARG A 310 -19.92 31.05 -22.42
C ARG A 310 -19.06 30.11 -23.27
N PRO A 311 -19.14 30.15 -24.62
CA PRO A 311 -18.37 29.25 -25.45
C PRO A 311 -16.88 29.62 -25.47
N ALA A 312 -16.03 28.61 -25.30
CA ALA A 312 -14.59 28.69 -25.56
C ALA A 312 -14.32 28.79 -27.07
N LYS A 313 -13.22 29.46 -27.45
CA LYS A 313 -12.77 29.62 -28.84
C LYS A 313 -12.40 28.26 -29.46
N PRO A 314 -12.67 28.01 -30.75
CA PRO A 314 -12.36 26.73 -31.39
C PRO A 314 -10.85 26.55 -31.59
N CYS A 315 -10.33 25.41 -31.14
CA CYS A 315 -9.02 24.90 -31.52
C CYS A 315 -9.08 24.41 -32.97
N LYS A 316 -8.03 24.67 -33.74
CA LYS A 316 -7.91 24.25 -35.14
C LYS A 316 -7.84 22.73 -35.23
N GLU A 317 -8.63 22.16 -36.12
CA GLU A 317 -8.58 20.76 -36.52
C GLU A 317 -7.26 20.47 -37.26
N GLU A 318 -6.40 19.64 -36.67
CA GLU A 318 -5.35 18.94 -37.39
C GLU A 318 -5.88 17.55 -37.77
N THR A 319 -5.96 17.30 -39.08
CA THR A 319 -6.48 16.07 -39.67
C THR A 319 -5.51 14.92 -39.45
N TRP A 320 -5.89 13.97 -38.58
CA TRP A 320 -5.25 12.66 -38.44
C TRP A 320 -5.64 11.76 -39.62
N SER A 321 -4.64 11.18 -40.31
CA SER A 321 -4.83 10.14 -41.33
C SER A 321 -4.36 8.78 -40.78
N PRO A 322 -5.17 7.70 -40.88
CA PRO A 322 -4.78 6.38 -40.40
C PRO A 322 -3.75 5.69 -41.33
N PRO A 323 -2.87 4.83 -40.79
CA PRO A 323 -1.93 4.06 -41.59
C PRO A 323 -2.64 2.95 -42.40
N PRO A 324 -2.06 2.50 -43.54
CA PRO A 324 -2.63 1.45 -44.37
C PRO A 324 -2.58 0.08 -43.68
N PRO A 325 -3.49 -0.85 -44.03
CA PRO A 325 -3.60 -2.15 -43.37
C PRO A 325 -2.41 -3.07 -43.67
N THR A 326 -1.87 -3.69 -42.62
CA THR A 326 -0.84 -4.72 -42.71
C THR A 326 -1.44 -6.06 -43.13
N THR A 327 -0.83 -6.69 -44.14
CA THR A 327 -1.20 -8.00 -44.67
C THR A 327 -0.78 -9.13 -43.72
N HIS A 328 -1.72 -9.94 -43.26
CA HIS A 328 -1.46 -11.15 -42.48
C HIS A 328 -0.79 -12.25 -43.33
N PRO A 329 0.20 -12.99 -42.80
CA PRO A 329 0.72 -14.21 -43.45
C PRO A 329 -0.26 -15.38 -43.32
N PRO A 330 -0.26 -16.35 -44.27
CA PRO A 330 -1.22 -17.44 -44.32
C PRO A 330 -1.04 -18.48 -43.19
N PRO A 331 -2.10 -19.24 -42.83
CA PRO A 331 -2.08 -20.18 -41.72
C PRO A 331 -1.18 -21.39 -42.01
N ARG A 332 -0.34 -21.78 -41.04
CA ARG A 332 0.47 -22.99 -41.10
C ARG A 332 -0.42 -24.24 -40.96
N ARG A 333 -0.16 -25.22 -41.84
CA ARG A 333 -0.80 -26.55 -41.89
C ARG A 333 -0.65 -27.31 -40.57
N GLN A 334 -1.75 -27.93 -40.14
CA GLN A 334 -1.80 -28.89 -39.04
C GLN A 334 -1.02 -30.17 -39.39
N MET A 335 -0.20 -30.64 -38.46
CA MET A 335 0.43 -31.97 -38.45
C MET A 335 -0.21 -32.82 -37.33
N PRO A 336 -0.33 -34.15 -37.50
CA PRO A 336 -1.22 -34.98 -36.70
C PRO A 336 -0.69 -35.30 -35.30
N HIS A 337 -1.63 -35.43 -34.35
CA HIS A 337 -1.41 -35.76 -32.94
C HIS A 337 -0.70 -37.12 -32.74
N ARG A 338 0.31 -37.12 -31.85
CA ARG A 338 0.91 -38.32 -31.24
C ARG A 338 0.70 -38.22 -29.72
N PRO A 339 0.33 -39.30 -29.01
CA PRO A 339 0.01 -39.23 -27.59
C PRO A 339 1.27 -39.21 -26.74
N LEU A 340 1.39 -38.23 -25.84
CA LEU A 340 2.49 -38.14 -24.87
C LEU A 340 2.12 -38.86 -23.58
N ARG A 341 3.04 -39.73 -23.17
CA ARG A 341 3.05 -40.52 -21.95
C ARG A 341 3.32 -39.63 -20.73
N HIS A 342 2.79 -40.03 -19.58
CA HIS A 342 3.01 -39.44 -18.27
C HIS A 342 4.50 -39.18 -17.99
N ALA A 343 4.82 -37.92 -17.67
CA ALA A 343 6.08 -37.53 -17.06
C ALA A 343 5.78 -36.92 -15.69
N THR A 344 6.42 -37.48 -14.67
CA THR A 344 6.50 -37.02 -13.29
C THR A 344 6.99 -35.57 -13.21
N PRO A 345 6.46 -34.71 -12.32
CA PRO A 345 6.93 -33.33 -12.24
C PRO A 345 8.32 -33.28 -11.62
N ALA A 346 9.26 -32.70 -12.37
CA ALA A 346 10.56 -32.30 -11.88
C ALA A 346 10.39 -31.16 -10.86
N ARG A 347 11.08 -31.26 -9.73
CA ARG A 347 11.22 -30.19 -8.74
C ARG A 347 11.79 -28.95 -9.42
N SER A 348 10.99 -27.90 -9.55
CA SER A 348 11.47 -26.54 -9.80
C SER A 348 12.00 -25.98 -8.48
N SER A 349 13.30 -25.66 -8.44
CA SER A 349 13.88 -24.84 -7.37
C SER A 349 13.23 -23.45 -7.38
N PRO A 350 12.79 -22.91 -6.24
CA PRO A 350 12.31 -21.54 -6.18
C PRO A 350 13.49 -20.59 -6.39
N ALA A 351 13.30 -19.58 -7.25
CA ALA A 351 14.19 -18.43 -7.31
C ALA A 351 14.17 -17.74 -5.95
N VAL A 352 15.32 -17.73 -5.27
CA VAL A 352 15.51 -17.03 -4.00
C VAL A 352 15.68 -15.55 -4.31
N TRP A 353 14.61 -14.79 -4.15
CA TRP A 353 14.67 -13.33 -4.06
C TRP A 353 15.19 -12.97 -2.66
N PRO A 354 16.15 -12.04 -2.51
CA PRO A 354 16.66 -11.67 -1.19
C PRO A 354 15.56 -10.95 -0.40
N SER A 355 14.89 -11.71 0.47
CA SER A 355 13.96 -11.24 1.48
C SER A 355 14.73 -10.65 2.67
N ALA A 356 15.29 -9.45 2.53
CA ALA A 356 15.82 -8.69 3.65
C ALA A 356 16.06 -7.22 3.29
N TRP A 357 15.46 -6.32 4.05
CA TRP A 357 16.00 -4.98 4.25
C TRP A 357 17.36 -5.13 4.97
N PRO A 358 18.46 -4.57 4.45
CA PRO A 358 19.73 -4.64 5.15
C PRO A 358 19.65 -3.86 6.47
N ARG A 359 19.95 -4.52 7.58
CA ARG A 359 20.13 -3.86 8.89
C ARG A 359 21.35 -2.93 8.80
N SER A 360 21.14 -1.62 8.90
CA SER A 360 22.20 -0.70 9.30
C SER A 360 22.22 -0.64 10.83
N ASP A 361 23.34 -1.03 11.43
CA ASP A 361 23.58 -0.89 12.87
C ASP A 361 23.56 0.59 13.28
N TRP A 362 22.43 1.05 13.81
CA TRP A 362 22.31 2.38 14.41
C TRP A 362 22.90 2.37 15.82
N SER A 363 24.22 2.41 15.91
CA SER A 363 24.92 2.67 17.18
C SER A 363 25.37 4.13 17.23
N CYS A 364 24.70 4.92 18.05
CA CYS A 364 25.11 6.28 18.38
C CYS A 364 26.34 6.21 19.31
N PRO A 365 27.49 6.84 18.98
CA PRO A 365 28.63 6.86 19.90
C PRO A 365 28.34 7.79 21.09
N PRO A 366 28.88 7.49 22.29
CA PRO A 366 28.65 8.32 23.47
C PRO A 366 29.37 9.67 23.36
N ARG A 367 28.71 10.72 23.86
CA ARG A 367 29.23 12.08 23.96
C ARG A 367 30.49 12.11 24.84
N SER A 368 31.65 12.41 24.26
CA SER A 368 32.84 12.81 25.01
C SER A 368 32.84 14.32 25.20
N THR A 369 32.74 14.77 26.46
CA THR A 369 33.04 16.14 26.87
C THR A 369 34.54 16.39 26.71
N ALA A 370 34.94 17.22 25.75
CA ALA A 370 36.29 17.78 25.67
C ALA A 370 36.21 19.29 25.47
N SER A 371 36.83 20.00 26.41
CA SER A 371 36.95 21.45 26.52
C SER A 371 37.59 22.09 25.29
N CYS A 372 36.95 23.14 24.75
CA CYS A 372 37.56 24.04 23.78
C CYS A 372 38.55 24.99 24.48
N SER A 373 39.82 24.90 24.12
CA SER A 373 40.84 25.93 24.35
C SER A 373 41.20 26.56 23.00
N ALA A 374 41.04 27.88 22.91
CA ALA A 374 41.33 28.66 21.70
C ALA A 374 42.82 28.64 21.31
N PRO A 375 43.17 28.77 20.02
CA PRO A 375 44.56 28.91 19.61
C PRO A 375 45.01 30.38 19.72
N SER A 376 46.13 30.59 20.42
CA SER A 376 46.87 31.85 20.44
C SER A 376 47.82 31.93 19.23
N THR A 377 47.82 33.11 18.62
CA THR A 377 48.73 33.57 17.58
C THR A 377 50.15 33.76 18.09
N ARG A 378 51.17 33.34 17.34
CA ARG A 378 52.49 34.00 17.29
C ARG A 378 53.19 33.84 15.92
N PRO A 379 54.12 34.75 15.58
CA PRO A 379 54.45 35.12 14.19
C PRO A 379 55.81 34.57 13.69
N ALA A 380 56.09 34.92 12.43
CA ALA A 380 57.24 34.62 11.59
C ALA A 380 58.63 34.84 12.22
N GLU A 381 59.63 34.07 11.76
CA GLU A 381 60.86 34.57 11.10
C GLU A 381 61.78 33.42 10.62
N ASN A 382 62.37 33.67 9.44
CA ASN A 382 63.48 33.02 8.72
C ASN A 382 63.34 31.60 8.16
#